data_AF-A0A3T1D6Q9-F1
#
_entry.id   AF-A0A3T1D6Q9-F1
#
_cell.length_a   1.000
_cell.length_b   1.000
_cell.length_c   1.000
_cell.angle_alpha   90.00
_cell.angle_beta   90.00
_cell.angle_gamma   90.00
#
_symmetry.space_group_name_H-M   'P 1'
#
loop_
_entity.id
_entity.type
_entity.pdbx_description
1 polymer ?
#
loop_
_entity_poly.entity_id
_entity_poly.type
_entity_poly.pdbx_seq_one_letter_code
_entity_poly.pdbx_strand_id
1 'polypeptide(L)'
;MNRLRKSTVATVIGLTILGGTSIGSFSSAAAVKPEINIILDDIPLTLGTKPLLYNNVNLVPFRALANNLGISVTWEAKTKTIYAESQVDGATRKVVLQVGKKTATVDGKTVALLAAPMIVDNQTLIPLGFFGTQFGAQVSWNKATNSIIIVSPKKKMHLRAFYALKSFANRDRIEAMDSVAFGWTRLTEDGELTLKGKDFYWPEAAGEITPESLVTDAASKGAKPYLMVFSGDDKGELTKMLSDETLRSNAIDNIVRLTRDNSFGGVLLDFEGLGWKLDPKAQQKLLNDFVRALDKELNDLNVELSLAVPPPNSDYKGYDYKTLASIADDLVVMAHDYNPKGTLDPKPEPNAKVEEAIQLLLKAGVAKDKIILGISLWSETTSTVDDKLGLAKRYGLKGASFWRLSFYGPEFANAIDKVVERVGESQ
;
A
#
# COMPACT_ATOMS: atom_id res chain seq x y z
N MET A 1 41.39 75.89 -26.47
CA MET A 1 41.62 76.11 -25.03
C MET A 1 42.55 75.03 -24.50
N ASN A 2 43.73 75.48 -24.03
CA ASN A 2 44.70 74.89 -23.07
C ASN A 2 44.69 73.38 -22.75
N ARG A 3 45.81 72.66 -22.61
CA ARG A 3 47.26 72.95 -22.68
C ARG A 3 48.00 71.59 -22.58
N LEU A 4 49.15 71.54 -23.26
CA LEU A 4 50.42 70.81 -23.02
C LEU A 4 50.50 69.68 -21.96
N ARG A 5 51.05 68.48 -22.26
CA ARG A 5 52.43 68.04 -22.65
C ARG A 5 53.27 67.60 -21.43
N LYS A 6 54.04 66.50 -21.62
CA LYS A 6 55.28 66.04 -20.92
C LYS A 6 55.10 65.19 -19.65
N SER A 7 55.97 64.25 -19.24
CA SER A 7 56.99 63.35 -19.82
C SER A 7 57.75 62.68 -18.64
N THR A 8 57.94 61.36 -18.69
CA THR A 8 59.13 60.55 -18.25
C THR A 8 59.64 60.52 -16.79
N VAL A 9 60.23 59.34 -16.44
CA VAL A 9 61.22 58.98 -15.38
C VAL A 9 60.59 58.48 -14.06
N ALA A 10 60.57 57.18 -13.69
CA ALA A 10 61.59 56.14 -13.44
C ALA A 10 62.36 56.27 -12.10
N THR A 11 62.12 55.37 -11.13
CA THR A 11 63.10 54.94 -10.12
C THR A 11 62.83 53.49 -9.67
N VAL A 12 63.91 52.71 -9.65
CA VAL A 12 64.06 51.29 -9.32
C VAL A 12 64.44 51.10 -7.85
N ILE A 13 63.84 50.12 -7.16
CA ILE A 13 64.41 49.29 -6.06
C ILE A 13 63.57 47.99 -6.09
N GLY A 14 64.02 46.75 -6.30
CA GLY A 14 65.28 46.09 -6.02
C GLY A 14 65.10 45.12 -4.84
N LEU A 15 64.66 43.87 -5.08
CA LEU A 15 65.07 42.69 -4.28
C LEU A 15 64.58 41.37 -4.92
N THR A 16 65.55 40.54 -5.31
CA THR A 16 65.46 39.13 -5.68
C THR A 16 65.11 38.25 -4.48
N ILE A 17 64.09 37.37 -4.58
CA ILE A 17 63.99 36.15 -3.76
C ILE A 17 63.72 34.94 -4.66
N LEU A 18 64.52 33.92 -4.35
CA LEU A 18 64.79 32.63 -4.96
C LEU A 18 63.60 31.78 -5.41
N GLY A 19 63.93 30.90 -6.36
CA GLY A 19 63.09 29.83 -6.89
C GLY A 19 62.58 28.83 -5.85
N GLY A 20 61.41 28.30 -6.16
CA GLY A 20 60.75 27.21 -5.46
C GLY A 20 59.54 26.78 -6.28
N THR A 21 59.74 26.07 -7.37
CA THR A 21 58.64 25.41 -8.09
C THR A 21 58.15 24.24 -7.24
N SER A 22 57.12 24.49 -6.43
CA SER A 22 56.33 23.44 -5.82
C SER A 22 55.54 22.74 -6.92
N ILE A 23 55.98 21.56 -7.32
CA ILE A 23 55.18 20.63 -8.10
C ILE A 23 54.08 20.15 -7.15
N GLY A 24 52.95 20.84 -7.18
CA GLY A 24 51.74 20.41 -6.49
C GLY A 24 51.34 19.05 -7.03
N SER A 25 51.41 18.01 -6.18
CA SER A 25 50.81 16.73 -6.48
C SER A 25 49.29 16.93 -6.57
N PHE A 26 48.76 16.95 -7.79
CA PHE A 26 47.33 16.83 -8.00
C PHE A 26 46.93 15.42 -7.56
N SER A 27 46.41 15.31 -6.33
CA SER A 27 45.68 14.13 -5.92
C SER A 27 44.46 14.03 -6.83
N SER A 28 44.47 13.05 -7.73
CA SER A 28 43.28 12.69 -8.51
C SER A 28 42.18 12.34 -7.52
N ALA A 29 41.17 13.20 -7.39
CA ALA A 29 39.96 12.86 -6.67
C ALA A 29 39.43 11.54 -7.26
N ALA A 30 39.39 10.49 -6.45
CA ALA A 30 38.80 9.23 -6.87
C ALA A 30 37.36 9.52 -7.30
N ALA A 31 37.04 9.23 -8.56
CA ALA A 31 35.68 9.36 -9.06
C ALA A 31 34.76 8.49 -8.19
N VAL A 32 33.83 9.13 -7.47
CA VAL A 32 32.79 8.43 -6.72
C VAL A 32 32.02 7.59 -7.74
N LYS A 33 32.16 6.26 -7.65
CA LYS A 33 31.38 5.35 -8.51
C LYS A 33 29.90 5.63 -8.23
N PRO A 34 29.08 5.91 -9.26
CA PRO A 34 27.68 6.26 -9.05
C PRO A 34 26.97 5.06 -8.42
N GLU A 35 26.27 5.32 -7.30
CA GLU A 35 25.58 4.31 -6.52
C GLU A 35 24.36 3.79 -7.28
N ILE A 36 24.25 2.47 -7.44
CA ILE A 36 23.13 1.84 -8.16
C ILE A 36 21.94 1.75 -7.22
N ASN A 37 20.88 2.47 -7.55
CA ASN A 37 19.60 2.38 -6.83
C ASN A 37 18.73 1.26 -7.40
N ILE A 38 17.84 0.70 -6.60
CA ILE A 38 16.80 -0.22 -7.06
C ILE A 38 15.45 0.38 -6.73
N ILE A 39 14.57 0.41 -7.72
CA ILE A 39 13.20 0.86 -7.61
C ILE A 39 12.32 -0.34 -7.97
N LEU A 40 11.40 -0.71 -7.08
CA LEU A 40 10.47 -1.82 -7.27
C LEU A 40 9.05 -1.28 -7.19
N ASP A 41 8.28 -1.42 -8.28
CA ASP A 41 6.93 -0.87 -8.41
C ASP A 41 6.92 0.61 -7.99
N ASP A 42 7.79 1.38 -8.65
CA ASP A 42 8.02 2.84 -8.49
C ASP A 42 8.45 3.32 -7.10
N ILE A 43 8.64 2.40 -6.16
CA ILE A 43 9.09 2.70 -4.80
C ILE A 43 10.55 2.25 -4.60
N PRO A 44 11.44 3.15 -4.12
CA PRO A 44 12.81 2.79 -3.78
C PRO A 44 12.88 1.57 -2.86
N LEU A 45 13.82 0.67 -3.15
CA LEU A 45 14.02 -0.56 -2.41
C LEU A 45 15.43 -0.62 -1.82
N THR A 46 15.51 -0.58 -0.49
CA THR A 46 16.77 -0.68 0.24
C THR A 46 17.12 -2.15 0.49
N LEU A 47 18.19 -2.65 -0.14
CA LEU A 47 18.60 -4.06 -0.06
C LEU A 47 19.64 -4.38 1.03
N GLY A 48 20.03 -3.40 1.86
CA GLY A 48 21.04 -3.54 2.91
C GLY A 48 22.49 -3.65 2.41
N THR A 49 22.72 -4.41 1.33
CA THR A 49 23.99 -4.46 0.58
C THR A 49 23.80 -3.88 -0.81
N LYS A 50 24.85 -3.25 -1.34
CA LYS A 50 24.79 -2.59 -2.64
C LYS A 50 24.77 -3.61 -3.79
N PRO A 51 24.03 -3.36 -4.88
CA PRO A 51 24.19 -4.11 -6.12
C PRO A 51 25.64 -4.07 -6.62
N LEU A 52 26.09 -5.16 -7.22
CA LEU A 52 27.42 -5.30 -7.79
C LEU A 52 27.33 -5.46 -9.30
N LEU A 53 27.91 -4.53 -10.05
CA LEU A 53 28.14 -4.73 -11.49
C LEU A 53 29.40 -5.59 -11.67
N TYR A 54 29.21 -6.84 -12.07
CA TYR A 54 30.29 -7.80 -12.31
C TYR A 54 30.22 -8.33 -13.74
N ASN A 55 31.28 -8.12 -14.53
CA ASN A 55 31.34 -8.51 -15.96
C ASN A 55 30.11 -8.05 -16.76
N ASN A 56 29.70 -6.80 -16.57
CA ASN A 56 28.52 -6.20 -17.21
C ASN A 56 27.18 -6.87 -16.82
N VAL A 57 27.15 -7.61 -15.72
CA VAL A 57 25.94 -8.21 -15.13
C VAL A 57 25.67 -7.58 -13.78
N ASN A 58 24.45 -7.06 -13.59
CA ASN A 58 24.01 -6.58 -12.29
C ASN A 58 23.69 -7.77 -11.37
N LEU A 59 24.47 -7.91 -10.32
CA LEU A 59 24.26 -8.87 -9.24
C LEU A 59 23.59 -8.15 -8.06
N VAL A 60 22.50 -8.70 -7.55
CA VAL A 60 21.71 -8.06 -6.48
C VAL A 60 21.55 -9.00 -5.28
N PRO A 61 21.46 -8.45 -4.05
CA PRO A 61 21.09 -9.23 -2.86
C PRO A 61 19.82 -10.02 -3.05
N PHE A 62 19.96 -11.33 -3.11
CA PHE A 62 18.88 -12.19 -3.56
C PHE A 62 17.70 -12.21 -2.60
N ARG A 63 17.98 -12.48 -1.31
CA ARG A 63 16.94 -12.67 -0.29
C ARG A 63 16.07 -11.43 -0.12
N ALA A 64 16.69 -10.25 -0.10
CA ALA A 64 15.97 -9.00 0.06
C ALA A 64 15.03 -8.74 -1.14
N LEU A 65 15.49 -8.94 -2.37
CA LEU A 65 14.64 -8.80 -3.55
C LEU A 65 13.51 -9.86 -3.58
N ALA A 66 13.84 -11.13 -3.31
CA ALA A 66 12.88 -12.22 -3.32
C ALA A 66 11.74 -12.01 -2.32
N ASN A 67 12.07 -11.58 -1.09
CA ASN A 67 11.07 -11.28 -0.08
C ASN A 67 10.07 -10.21 -0.54
N ASN A 68 10.55 -9.14 -1.19
CA ASN A 68 9.70 -8.05 -1.69
C ASN A 68 8.87 -8.42 -2.92
N LEU A 69 9.27 -9.46 -3.65
CA LEU A 69 8.50 -10.04 -4.76
C LEU A 69 7.60 -11.20 -4.33
N GLY A 70 7.53 -11.51 -3.02
CA GLY A 70 6.74 -12.63 -2.49
C GLY A 70 7.29 -14.02 -2.87
N ILE A 71 8.56 -14.11 -3.23
CA ILE A 71 9.21 -15.36 -3.66
C ILE A 71 9.77 -16.09 -2.44
N SER A 72 9.38 -17.35 -2.27
CA SER A 72 9.85 -18.20 -1.17
C SER A 72 11.28 -18.65 -1.44
N VAL A 73 12.15 -18.54 -0.43
CA VAL A 73 13.58 -18.85 -0.57
C VAL A 73 14.07 -19.76 0.55
N THR A 74 14.72 -20.85 0.16
CA THR A 74 15.44 -21.74 1.06
C THR A 74 16.92 -21.79 0.68
N TRP A 75 17.79 -21.80 1.68
CA TRP A 75 19.24 -21.88 1.52
C TRP A 75 19.77 -23.18 2.10
N GLU A 76 20.50 -23.94 1.30
CA GLU A 76 21.25 -25.13 1.74
C GLU A 76 22.73 -24.76 1.87
N ALA A 77 23.22 -24.75 3.12
CA ALA A 77 24.55 -24.27 3.45
C ALA A 77 25.66 -25.20 2.96
N LYS A 78 25.46 -26.53 3.00
CA LYS A 78 26.52 -27.50 2.65
C LYS A 78 26.90 -27.41 1.18
N THR A 79 25.91 -27.29 0.32
CA THR A 79 26.10 -27.22 -1.13
C THR A 79 26.11 -25.79 -1.66
N LYS A 80 25.87 -24.80 -0.78
CA LYS A 80 25.71 -23.39 -1.16
C LYS A 80 24.65 -23.20 -2.25
N THR A 81 23.51 -23.86 -2.05
CA THR A 81 22.42 -23.94 -3.00
C THR A 81 21.23 -23.11 -2.52
N ILE A 82 20.60 -22.45 -3.48
CA ILE A 82 19.49 -21.55 -3.30
C ILE A 82 18.31 -22.19 -4.02
N TYR A 83 17.21 -22.39 -3.30
CA TYR A 83 15.94 -22.84 -3.85
C TYR A 83 14.98 -21.67 -3.77
N ALA A 84 14.38 -21.31 -4.91
CA ALA A 84 13.43 -20.22 -5.03
C ALA A 84 12.13 -20.73 -5.67
N GLU A 85 10.99 -20.37 -5.10
CA GLU A 85 9.68 -20.82 -5.56
C GLU A 85 8.62 -19.73 -5.44
N SER A 86 7.78 -19.59 -6.46
CA SER A 86 6.61 -18.71 -6.46
C SER A 86 5.57 -19.15 -7.50
N GLN A 87 4.38 -18.58 -7.44
CA GLN A 87 3.37 -18.70 -8.49
C GLN A 87 3.65 -17.71 -9.62
N VAL A 88 3.68 -18.19 -10.86
CA VAL A 88 3.86 -17.39 -12.08
C VAL A 88 2.84 -17.93 -13.08
N ASP A 89 1.98 -17.06 -13.61
CA ASP A 89 0.94 -17.43 -14.59
C ASP A 89 0.08 -18.64 -14.16
N GLY A 90 -0.27 -18.70 -12.87
CA GLY A 90 -1.10 -19.77 -12.29
C GLY A 90 -0.38 -21.10 -12.04
N ALA A 91 0.94 -21.18 -12.26
CA ALA A 91 1.73 -22.38 -12.00
C ALA A 91 2.91 -22.10 -11.06
N THR A 92 3.29 -23.12 -10.28
CA THR A 92 4.50 -23.08 -9.47
C THR A 92 5.74 -23.06 -10.35
N ARG A 93 6.55 -22.00 -10.23
CA ARG A 93 7.89 -21.89 -10.81
C ARG A 93 8.95 -22.21 -9.77
N LYS A 94 9.86 -23.14 -10.08
CA LYS A 94 11.00 -23.52 -9.22
C LYS A 94 12.32 -23.15 -9.88
N VAL A 95 13.15 -22.43 -9.15
CA VAL A 95 14.50 -22.03 -9.60
C VAL A 95 15.53 -22.48 -8.58
N VAL A 96 16.56 -23.19 -9.04
CA VAL A 96 17.69 -23.63 -8.21
C VAL A 96 18.98 -23.03 -8.73
N LEU A 97 19.68 -22.32 -7.86
CA LEU A 97 20.95 -21.64 -8.13
C LEU A 97 22.02 -22.17 -7.17
N GLN A 98 23.26 -22.32 -7.63
CA GLN A 98 24.38 -22.72 -6.78
C GLN A 98 25.51 -21.70 -6.89
N VAL A 99 26.06 -21.28 -5.73
CA VAL A 99 27.17 -20.34 -5.69
C VAL A 99 28.38 -20.86 -6.46
N GLY A 100 28.95 -20.01 -7.33
CA GLY A 100 30.10 -20.33 -8.17
C GLY A 100 29.77 -21.11 -9.46
N LYS A 101 28.53 -21.55 -9.67
CA LYS A 101 28.11 -22.20 -10.92
C LYS A 101 27.53 -21.18 -11.90
N LYS A 102 27.92 -21.27 -13.18
CA LYS A 102 27.32 -20.50 -14.29
C LYS A 102 26.07 -21.16 -14.88
N THR A 103 25.45 -22.05 -14.12
CA THR A 103 24.22 -22.75 -14.51
C THR A 103 23.24 -22.72 -13.36
N ALA A 104 21.96 -22.70 -13.71
CA ALA A 104 20.82 -22.86 -12.81
C ALA A 104 19.91 -23.97 -13.33
N THR A 105 18.95 -24.41 -12.52
CA THR A 105 17.80 -25.17 -13.03
C THR A 105 16.52 -24.38 -12.86
N VAL A 106 15.65 -24.45 -13.86
CA VAL A 106 14.31 -23.85 -13.88
C VAL A 106 13.34 -24.98 -14.21
N ASP A 107 12.45 -25.31 -13.28
CA ASP A 107 11.51 -26.43 -13.39
C ASP A 107 12.21 -27.73 -13.82
N GLY A 108 13.39 -27.98 -13.25
CA GLY A 108 14.24 -29.15 -13.54
C GLY A 108 15.10 -29.05 -14.80
N LYS A 109 14.92 -28.02 -15.64
CA LYS A 109 15.71 -27.82 -16.87
C LYS A 109 16.92 -26.93 -16.60
N THR A 110 18.09 -27.35 -17.08
CA THR A 110 19.33 -26.57 -16.93
C THR A 110 19.33 -25.32 -17.83
N VAL A 111 19.68 -24.17 -17.26
CA VAL A 111 19.79 -22.89 -17.95
C VAL A 111 21.15 -22.25 -17.65
N ALA A 112 21.77 -21.62 -18.65
CA ALA A 112 23.02 -20.89 -18.49
C ALA A 112 22.81 -19.52 -17.83
N LEU A 113 23.77 -19.10 -17.00
CA LEU A 113 23.79 -17.80 -16.36
C LEU A 113 24.90 -16.92 -16.95
N LEU A 114 24.61 -15.63 -17.14
CA LEU A 114 25.59 -14.65 -17.59
C LEU A 114 26.72 -14.44 -16.55
N ALA A 115 26.42 -14.65 -15.27
CA ALA A 115 27.38 -14.65 -14.18
C ALA A 115 26.97 -15.69 -13.12
N ALA A 116 27.95 -16.24 -12.40
CA ALA A 116 27.66 -17.16 -11.31
C ALA A 116 27.16 -16.41 -10.07
N PRO A 117 26.21 -16.96 -9.30
CA PRO A 117 25.89 -16.45 -7.97
C PRO A 117 27.14 -16.40 -7.10
N MET A 118 27.26 -15.37 -6.27
CA MET A 118 28.42 -15.18 -5.39
C MET A 118 28.02 -14.68 -4.01
N ILE A 119 28.91 -14.85 -3.04
CA ILE A 119 28.71 -14.32 -1.69
C ILE A 119 29.62 -13.10 -1.53
N VAL A 120 29.03 -11.95 -1.18
CA VAL A 120 29.72 -10.70 -0.89
C VAL A 120 29.13 -10.15 0.40
N ASP A 121 29.99 -9.77 1.36
CA ASP A 121 29.57 -9.25 2.67
C ASP A 121 28.50 -10.09 3.37
N ASN A 122 28.70 -11.42 3.34
CA ASN A 122 27.78 -12.42 3.90
C ASN A 122 26.37 -12.45 3.27
N GLN A 123 26.18 -11.78 2.13
CA GLN A 123 24.97 -11.83 1.33
C GLN A 123 25.20 -12.58 0.03
N THR A 124 24.19 -13.34 -0.40
CA THR A 124 24.22 -14.02 -1.69
C THR A 124 23.68 -13.09 -2.77
N LEU A 125 24.51 -12.77 -3.75
CA LEU A 125 24.16 -11.94 -4.90
C LEU A 125 23.93 -12.84 -6.12
N ILE A 126 22.87 -12.53 -6.88
CA ILE A 126 22.49 -13.29 -8.07
C ILE A 126 22.29 -12.37 -9.29
N PRO A 127 22.44 -12.89 -10.52
CA PRO A 127 22.14 -12.14 -11.74
C PRO A 127 20.68 -11.70 -11.78
N LEU A 128 20.45 -10.38 -11.66
CA LEU A 128 19.10 -9.83 -11.57
C LEU A 128 18.26 -10.13 -12.82
N GLY A 129 18.82 -9.94 -14.01
CA GLY A 129 18.08 -10.13 -15.26
C GLY A 129 17.58 -11.58 -15.45
N PHE A 130 18.39 -12.57 -15.05
CA PHE A 130 17.95 -13.96 -15.03
C PHE A 130 16.81 -14.16 -14.03
N PHE A 131 16.97 -13.63 -12.82
CA PHE A 131 16.02 -13.87 -11.76
C PHE A 131 14.65 -13.23 -12.01
N GLY A 132 14.62 -11.94 -12.37
CA GLY A 132 13.38 -11.22 -12.63
C GLY A 132 12.55 -11.90 -13.71
N THR A 133 13.19 -12.31 -14.81
CA THR A 133 12.52 -13.00 -15.92
C THR A 133 11.93 -14.35 -15.53
N GLN A 134 12.53 -15.09 -14.60
CA GLN A 134 11.95 -16.37 -14.17
C GLN A 134 10.63 -16.20 -13.42
N PHE A 135 10.44 -15.06 -12.74
CA PHE A 135 9.27 -14.80 -11.89
C PHE A 135 8.35 -13.70 -12.46
N GLY A 136 8.42 -13.45 -13.77
CA GLY A 136 7.53 -12.51 -14.47
C GLY A 136 7.82 -11.03 -14.22
N ALA A 137 8.88 -10.70 -13.47
CA ALA A 137 9.26 -9.31 -13.21
C ALA A 137 10.02 -8.72 -14.41
N GLN A 138 9.65 -7.51 -14.79
CA GLN A 138 10.36 -6.75 -15.82
C GLN A 138 11.50 -5.98 -15.17
N VAL A 139 12.68 -6.03 -15.79
CA VAL A 139 13.87 -5.33 -15.29
C VAL A 139 14.39 -4.41 -16.37
N SER A 140 14.54 -3.13 -16.05
CA SER A 140 15.14 -2.14 -16.94
C SER A 140 16.15 -1.26 -16.21
N TRP A 141 16.96 -0.54 -16.98
CA TRP A 141 17.99 0.35 -16.46
C TRP A 141 17.65 1.80 -16.82
N ASN A 142 17.57 2.65 -15.80
CA ASN A 142 17.46 4.10 -15.96
C ASN A 142 18.85 4.74 -15.84
N LYS A 143 19.38 5.21 -16.97
CA LYS A 143 20.69 5.87 -17.03
C LYS A 143 20.71 7.22 -16.32
N ALA A 144 19.61 7.98 -16.37
CA ALA A 144 19.56 9.33 -15.82
C ALA A 144 19.63 9.33 -14.29
N THR A 145 19.02 8.32 -13.65
CA THR A 145 18.99 8.18 -12.19
C THR A 145 19.92 7.09 -11.66
N ASN A 146 20.75 6.48 -12.53
CA ASN A 146 21.61 5.33 -12.22
C ASN A 146 20.85 4.25 -11.42
N SER A 147 19.66 3.89 -11.90
CA SER A 147 18.73 3.02 -11.18
C SER A 147 18.35 1.80 -11.99
N ILE A 148 18.22 0.67 -11.30
CA ILE A 148 17.53 -0.53 -11.79
C ILE A 148 16.05 -0.37 -11.47
N ILE A 149 15.20 -0.43 -12.49
CA ILE A 149 13.74 -0.41 -12.34
C ILE A 149 13.24 -1.85 -12.44
N ILE A 150 12.45 -2.27 -11.46
CA ILE A 150 11.81 -3.58 -11.39
C ILE A 150 10.31 -3.35 -11.33
N VAL A 151 9.57 -3.92 -12.28
CA VAL A 151 8.10 -3.95 -12.25
C VAL A 151 7.69 -5.39 -11.97
N SER A 152 7.01 -5.62 -10.85
CA SER A 152 6.52 -6.94 -10.48
C SER A 152 5.29 -7.31 -11.33
N PRO A 153 5.03 -8.63 -11.54
CA PRO A 153 3.85 -9.05 -12.27
C PRO A 153 2.55 -8.59 -11.56
N LYS A 154 1.44 -8.63 -12.30
CA LYS A 154 0.13 -8.39 -11.70
C LYS A 154 -0.14 -9.41 -10.59
N LYS A 155 -0.89 -8.96 -9.60
CA LYS A 155 -1.32 -9.81 -8.49
C LYS A 155 -2.83 -9.74 -8.33
N LYS A 156 -3.45 -10.91 -8.13
CA LYS A 156 -4.84 -10.99 -7.69
C LYS A 156 -5.00 -10.34 -6.31
N MET A 157 -5.90 -9.37 -6.22
CA MET A 157 -6.15 -8.60 -5.01
C MET A 157 -7.65 -8.32 -4.87
N HIS A 158 -8.15 -8.38 -3.63
CA HIS A 158 -9.51 -7.99 -3.34
C HIS A 158 -9.68 -6.48 -3.51
N LEU A 159 -10.51 -6.03 -4.43
CA LEU A 159 -10.76 -4.62 -4.67
C LEU A 159 -12.10 -4.21 -4.06
N ARG A 160 -12.09 -3.20 -3.18
CA ARG A 160 -13.31 -2.63 -2.57
C ARG A 160 -13.50 -1.18 -2.95
N ALA A 161 -14.70 -0.79 -3.34
CA ALA A 161 -15.04 0.62 -3.48
C ALA A 161 -15.89 1.11 -2.30
N PHE A 162 -15.77 2.40 -1.97
CA PHE A 162 -16.76 3.08 -1.14
C PHE A 162 -17.73 3.83 -2.04
N TYR A 163 -19.01 3.42 -2.00
CA TYR A 163 -20.12 4.12 -2.62
C TYR A 163 -20.75 5.05 -1.59
N ALA A 164 -20.30 6.30 -1.58
CA ALA A 164 -20.81 7.34 -0.69
C ALA A 164 -20.71 8.69 -1.38
N LEU A 165 -21.40 9.71 -0.85
CA LEU A 165 -21.14 11.13 -1.14
C LEU A 165 -21.01 11.45 -2.66
N LYS A 166 -22.14 11.51 -3.37
CA LYS A 166 -22.21 11.79 -4.83
C LYS A 166 -21.63 10.70 -5.74
N SER A 167 -21.58 9.44 -5.30
CA SER A 167 -21.10 8.32 -6.12
C SER A 167 -22.12 7.77 -7.14
N PHE A 168 -23.36 8.27 -7.17
CA PHE A 168 -24.43 7.74 -8.03
C PHE A 168 -24.11 7.77 -9.53
N ALA A 169 -23.43 8.81 -9.99
CA ALA A 169 -22.98 8.91 -11.38
C ALA A 169 -21.97 7.83 -11.78
N ASN A 170 -21.28 7.22 -10.81
CA ASN A 170 -20.24 6.21 -11.00
C ASN A 170 -20.72 4.79 -10.65
N ARG A 171 -22.01 4.57 -10.39
CA ARG A 171 -22.56 3.26 -9.96
C ARG A 171 -22.19 2.09 -10.90
N ASP A 172 -22.08 2.35 -12.20
CA ASP A 172 -21.71 1.32 -13.17
C ASP A 172 -20.29 0.79 -12.94
N ARG A 173 -19.43 1.54 -12.24
CA ARG A 173 -18.07 1.12 -11.87
C ARG A 173 -18.02 0.14 -10.71
N ILE A 174 -19.14 -0.13 -10.03
CA ILE A 174 -19.20 -1.15 -8.97
C ILE A 174 -18.79 -2.53 -9.52
N GLU A 175 -19.12 -2.82 -10.79
CA GLU A 175 -18.83 -4.11 -11.41
C GLU A 175 -17.33 -4.39 -11.61
N ALA A 176 -16.48 -3.37 -11.48
CA ALA A 176 -15.01 -3.51 -11.49
C ALA A 176 -14.44 -3.89 -10.11
N MET A 177 -15.28 -4.09 -9.08
CA MET A 177 -14.88 -4.32 -7.69
C MET A 177 -15.30 -5.71 -7.22
N ASP A 178 -14.56 -6.30 -6.27
CA ASP A 178 -14.98 -7.53 -5.58
C ASP A 178 -16.04 -7.24 -4.52
N SER A 179 -16.06 -6.01 -4.00
CA SER A 179 -17.05 -5.55 -3.03
C SER A 179 -17.26 -4.04 -3.07
N VAL A 180 -18.38 -3.61 -2.54
CA VAL A 180 -18.73 -2.18 -2.42
C VAL A 180 -19.32 -1.91 -1.04
N ALA A 181 -18.80 -0.89 -0.36
CA ALA A 181 -19.33 -0.40 0.91
C ALA A 181 -20.26 0.79 0.65
N PHE A 182 -21.54 0.63 0.98
CA PHE A 182 -22.56 1.66 0.78
C PHE A 182 -22.67 2.55 2.02
N GLY A 183 -22.10 3.76 1.93
CA GLY A 183 -22.08 4.76 2.99
C GLY A 183 -23.42 5.47 3.14
N TRP A 184 -24.43 4.77 3.66
CA TRP A 184 -25.81 5.24 3.74
C TRP A 184 -26.35 5.33 5.15
N THR A 185 -25.61 4.85 6.15
CA THR A 185 -26.05 4.84 7.53
C THR A 185 -24.99 5.42 8.44
N ARG A 186 -25.45 5.98 9.57
CA ARG A 186 -24.58 6.48 10.61
C ARG A 186 -25.22 6.39 11.98
N LEU A 187 -24.43 6.60 13.03
CA LEU A 187 -24.95 6.88 14.37
C LEU A 187 -25.21 8.38 14.55
N THR A 188 -26.27 8.70 15.28
CA THR A 188 -26.59 10.06 15.75
C THR A 188 -25.75 10.43 16.97
N GLU A 189 -25.84 11.69 17.39
CA GLU A 189 -25.20 12.18 18.63
C GLU A 189 -25.68 11.45 19.89
N ASP A 190 -26.86 10.84 19.81
CA ASP A 190 -27.43 10.04 20.88
C ASP A 190 -27.03 8.57 20.85
N GLY A 191 -26.23 8.16 19.86
CA GLY A 191 -25.77 6.77 19.71
C GLY A 191 -26.78 5.86 19.00
N GLU A 192 -27.79 6.43 18.34
CA GLU A 192 -28.81 5.66 17.61
C GLU A 192 -28.47 5.57 16.12
N LEU A 193 -28.73 4.42 15.50
CA LEU A 193 -28.56 4.27 14.05
C LEU A 193 -29.64 5.05 13.29
N THR A 194 -29.22 5.83 12.30
CA THR A 194 -30.10 6.64 11.45
C THR A 194 -29.83 6.42 9.96
N LEU A 195 -30.90 6.48 9.18
CA LEU A 195 -30.89 6.51 7.72
C LEU A 195 -30.85 7.96 7.17
N LYS A 196 -30.87 8.94 8.06
CA LYS A 196 -30.84 10.37 7.74
C LYS A 196 -29.55 10.97 8.29
N GLY A 197 -28.84 11.73 7.46
CA GLY A 197 -27.60 12.39 7.83
C GLY A 197 -27.19 13.41 6.77
N LYS A 198 -26.29 14.32 7.14
CA LYS A 198 -25.75 15.32 6.21
C LYS A 198 -24.80 14.71 5.17
N ASP A 199 -24.11 13.65 5.57
CA ASP A 199 -22.98 13.01 4.92
C ASP A 199 -23.38 11.61 4.46
N PHE A 200 -23.87 10.80 5.39
CA PHE A 200 -24.30 9.44 5.15
C PHE A 200 -25.80 9.32 5.42
N TYR A 201 -26.54 8.97 4.37
CA TYR A 201 -27.99 8.84 4.39
C TYR A 201 -28.44 7.79 3.36
N TRP A 202 -29.57 7.17 3.63
CA TRP A 202 -30.23 6.26 2.70
C TRP A 202 -30.75 7.08 1.52
N PRO A 203 -30.29 6.81 0.29
CA PRO A 203 -30.65 7.64 -0.85
C PRO A 203 -32.11 7.46 -1.24
N GLU A 204 -32.68 8.46 -1.90
CA GLU A 204 -33.96 8.30 -2.59
C GLU A 204 -33.78 7.55 -3.91
N ALA A 205 -34.85 6.93 -4.41
CA ALA A 205 -34.85 6.30 -5.71
C ALA A 205 -34.66 7.34 -6.83
N ALA A 206 -33.88 6.97 -7.86
CA ALA A 206 -33.67 7.76 -9.06
C ALA A 206 -34.36 7.08 -10.24
N GLY A 207 -35.66 7.36 -10.41
CA GLY A 207 -36.52 6.62 -11.34
C GLY A 207 -36.67 5.17 -10.88
N GLU A 208 -36.34 4.23 -11.77
CA GLU A 208 -36.41 2.78 -11.48
C GLU A 208 -35.24 2.26 -10.63
N ILE A 209 -34.19 3.07 -10.44
CA ILE A 209 -33.02 2.67 -9.66
C ILE A 209 -33.28 3.02 -8.19
N THR A 210 -33.51 2.01 -7.37
CA THR A 210 -33.69 2.17 -5.92
C THR A 210 -32.40 1.83 -5.16
N PRO A 211 -32.25 2.25 -3.89
CA PRO A 211 -31.13 1.80 -3.06
C PRO A 211 -31.03 0.28 -2.97
N GLU A 212 -32.17 -0.39 -2.85
CA GLU A 212 -32.26 -1.86 -2.76
C GLU A 212 -31.87 -2.50 -4.09
N SER A 213 -32.28 -1.93 -5.23
CA SER A 213 -31.88 -2.44 -6.54
C SER A 213 -30.37 -2.32 -6.75
N LEU A 214 -29.72 -1.25 -6.25
CA LEU A 214 -28.26 -1.11 -6.30
C LEU A 214 -27.53 -2.20 -5.51
N VAL A 215 -28.08 -2.59 -4.35
CA VAL A 215 -27.52 -3.68 -3.52
C VAL A 215 -27.64 -5.02 -4.25
N THR A 216 -28.81 -5.33 -4.80
CA THR A 216 -29.03 -6.57 -5.55
C THR A 216 -28.22 -6.61 -6.84
N ASP A 217 -28.12 -5.49 -7.56
CA ASP A 217 -27.36 -5.39 -8.81
C ASP A 217 -25.87 -5.61 -8.55
N ALA A 218 -25.31 -4.98 -7.51
CA ALA A 218 -23.92 -5.20 -7.09
C ALA A 218 -23.64 -6.69 -6.85
N ALA A 219 -24.48 -7.34 -6.04
CA ALA A 219 -24.34 -8.77 -5.75
C ALA A 219 -24.43 -9.63 -7.01
N SER A 220 -25.39 -9.35 -7.90
CA SER A 220 -25.59 -10.10 -9.15
C SER A 220 -24.41 -9.98 -10.12
N LYS A 221 -23.68 -8.86 -10.06
CA LYS A 221 -22.48 -8.58 -10.86
C LYS A 221 -21.18 -9.05 -10.19
N GLY A 222 -21.29 -9.79 -9.08
CA GLY A 222 -20.14 -10.34 -8.37
C GLY A 222 -19.43 -9.36 -7.44
N ALA A 223 -19.99 -8.17 -7.20
CA ALA A 223 -19.51 -7.22 -6.21
C ALA A 223 -20.30 -7.38 -4.91
N LYS A 224 -19.69 -7.95 -3.87
CA LYS A 224 -20.38 -8.15 -2.59
C LYS A 224 -20.77 -6.80 -1.95
N PRO A 225 -22.07 -6.56 -1.66
CA PRO A 225 -22.51 -5.31 -1.07
C PRO A 225 -22.34 -5.33 0.45
N TYR A 226 -21.74 -4.28 0.99
CA TYR A 226 -21.54 -4.05 2.42
C TYR A 226 -22.39 -2.86 2.89
N LEU A 227 -23.13 -3.05 3.98
CA LEU A 227 -23.77 -1.95 4.71
C LEU A 227 -22.70 -1.23 5.51
N MET A 228 -22.37 0.01 5.14
CA MET A 228 -21.43 0.81 5.92
C MET A 228 -22.16 1.61 6.99
N VAL A 229 -21.64 1.53 8.22
CA VAL A 229 -22.17 2.22 9.40
C VAL A 229 -21.11 3.18 9.94
N PHE A 230 -21.31 4.47 9.70
CA PHE A 230 -20.38 5.51 10.13
C PHE A 230 -20.67 6.02 11.54
N SER A 231 -19.64 6.29 12.33
CA SER A 231 -19.74 7.15 13.52
C SER A 231 -18.41 7.81 13.81
N GLY A 232 -18.41 9.12 14.02
CA GLY A 232 -17.31 9.81 14.67
C GLY A 232 -17.46 9.77 16.19
N ASP A 233 -16.41 10.21 16.89
CA ASP A 233 -16.40 10.38 18.36
C ASP A 233 -16.04 11.82 18.77
N ASP A 234 -16.22 12.79 17.86
CA ASP A 234 -15.87 14.18 18.12
C ASP A 234 -16.70 14.77 19.28
N LYS A 235 -17.97 14.35 19.40
CA LYS A 235 -18.91 14.74 20.45
C LYS A 235 -19.14 13.65 21.49
N GLY A 236 -18.40 12.53 21.42
CA GLY A 236 -18.52 11.38 22.32
C GLY A 236 -19.67 10.43 21.97
N GLU A 237 -20.30 10.59 20.81
CA GLU A 237 -21.48 9.83 20.40
C GLU A 237 -21.20 8.34 20.21
N LEU A 238 -20.04 8.00 19.66
CA LEU A 238 -19.59 6.63 19.51
C LEU A 238 -19.26 6.00 20.87
N THR A 239 -18.49 6.70 21.71
CA THR A 239 -18.16 6.23 23.06
C THR A 239 -19.43 6.01 23.90
N LYS A 240 -20.42 6.90 23.80
CA LYS A 240 -21.73 6.77 24.46
C LYS A 240 -22.43 5.48 24.01
N MET A 241 -22.57 5.27 22.71
CA MET A 241 -23.20 4.04 22.18
C MET A 241 -22.45 2.78 22.64
N LEU A 242 -21.11 2.78 22.56
CA LEU A 242 -20.32 1.59 22.92
C LEU A 242 -20.39 1.26 24.42
N SER A 243 -20.48 2.27 25.28
CA SER A 243 -20.46 2.10 26.75
C SER A 243 -21.83 1.78 27.35
N ASP A 244 -22.93 2.27 26.75
CA ASP A 244 -24.29 1.98 27.21
C ASP A 244 -24.80 0.64 26.65
N GLU A 245 -25.27 -0.25 27.52
CA GLU A 245 -25.72 -1.59 27.12
C GLU A 245 -26.97 -1.56 26.23
N THR A 246 -27.90 -0.65 26.51
CA THR A 246 -29.16 -0.55 25.74
C THR A 246 -28.89 0.02 24.36
N LEU A 247 -28.12 1.11 24.28
CA LEU A 247 -27.74 1.71 22.99
C LEU A 247 -26.92 0.74 22.15
N ARG A 248 -25.97 0.04 22.76
CA ARG A 248 -25.18 -0.99 22.09
C ARG A 248 -26.04 -2.11 21.52
N SER A 249 -26.97 -2.67 22.30
CA SER A 249 -27.88 -3.72 21.83
C SER A 249 -28.76 -3.21 20.68
N ASN A 250 -29.37 -2.04 20.85
CA ASN A 250 -30.22 -1.44 19.83
C ASN A 250 -29.45 -1.17 18.52
N ALA A 251 -28.21 -0.71 18.60
CA ALA A 251 -27.36 -0.49 17.44
C ALA A 251 -27.09 -1.80 16.70
N ILE A 252 -26.70 -2.86 17.42
CA ILE A 252 -26.48 -4.20 16.84
C ILE A 252 -27.75 -4.71 16.18
N ASP A 253 -28.90 -4.70 16.87
CA ASP A 253 -30.17 -5.19 16.35
C ASP A 253 -30.60 -4.45 15.07
N ASN A 254 -30.40 -3.13 15.05
CA ASN A 254 -30.73 -2.31 13.89
C ASN A 254 -29.79 -2.59 12.70
N ILE A 255 -28.49 -2.76 12.93
CA ILE A 255 -27.52 -3.13 11.89
C ILE A 255 -27.88 -4.49 11.30
N VAL A 256 -28.11 -5.51 12.15
CA VAL A 256 -28.47 -6.87 11.74
C VAL A 256 -29.78 -6.86 10.94
N ARG A 257 -30.80 -6.14 11.42
CA ARG A 257 -32.09 -6.01 10.73
C ARG A 257 -31.93 -5.37 9.35
N LEU A 258 -31.27 -4.22 9.25
CA LEU A 258 -31.09 -3.53 7.97
C LEU A 258 -30.27 -4.36 6.98
N THR A 259 -29.24 -5.05 7.47
CA THR A 259 -28.40 -5.94 6.67
C THR A 259 -29.24 -7.05 6.05
N ARG A 260 -30.03 -7.76 6.88
CA ARG A 260 -30.92 -8.84 6.44
C ARG A 260 -32.01 -8.34 5.48
N ASP A 261 -32.73 -7.30 5.89
CA ASP A 261 -33.93 -6.83 5.17
C ASP A 261 -33.58 -6.26 3.79
N ASN A 262 -32.33 -5.80 3.59
CA ASN A 262 -31.84 -5.26 2.33
C ASN A 262 -30.81 -6.16 1.62
N SER A 263 -30.66 -7.42 2.06
CA SER A 263 -29.80 -8.42 1.41
C SER A 263 -28.33 -8.02 1.26
N PHE A 264 -27.76 -7.33 2.25
CA PHE A 264 -26.32 -7.07 2.29
C PHE A 264 -25.55 -8.36 2.59
N GLY A 265 -24.43 -8.56 1.88
CA GLY A 265 -23.51 -9.68 2.10
C GLY A 265 -22.41 -9.37 3.11
N GLY A 266 -22.31 -8.12 3.57
CA GLY A 266 -21.36 -7.70 4.58
C GLY A 266 -21.81 -6.46 5.35
N VAL A 267 -21.15 -6.21 6.49
CA VAL A 267 -21.23 -4.97 7.25
C VAL A 267 -19.82 -4.38 7.34
N LEU A 268 -19.70 -3.07 7.11
CA LEU A 268 -18.46 -2.33 7.33
C LEU A 268 -18.68 -1.29 8.42
N LEU A 269 -18.01 -1.44 9.56
CA LEU A 269 -18.01 -0.42 10.60
C LEU A 269 -16.96 0.63 10.29
N ASP A 270 -17.38 1.89 10.18
CA ASP A 270 -16.52 3.05 9.99
C ASP A 270 -16.58 3.93 11.24
N PHE A 271 -16.00 3.40 12.32
CA PHE A 271 -16.05 3.95 13.66
C PHE A 271 -14.75 4.71 13.94
N GLU A 272 -14.83 6.03 13.94
CA GLU A 272 -13.69 6.95 13.93
C GLU A 272 -13.57 7.77 15.23
N GLY A 273 -12.36 8.22 15.56
CA GLY A 273 -12.12 9.15 16.66
C GLY A 273 -11.66 8.53 17.99
N LEU A 274 -11.68 7.19 18.10
CA LEU A 274 -11.45 6.52 19.38
C LEU A 274 -10.00 6.64 19.87
N GLY A 275 -9.86 6.92 21.17
CA GLY A 275 -8.56 7.01 21.85
C GLY A 275 -7.73 8.24 21.48
N TRP A 276 -8.36 9.30 20.92
CA TRP A 276 -7.75 10.62 20.77
C TRP A 276 -7.90 11.48 22.04
N LYS A 277 -9.10 11.55 22.62
CA LYS A 277 -9.39 12.31 23.85
C LYS A 277 -9.48 11.45 25.11
N LEU A 278 -9.90 10.20 24.97
CA LEU A 278 -10.20 9.28 26.07
C LEU A 278 -9.15 8.18 26.18
N ASP A 279 -9.15 7.47 27.32
CA ASP A 279 -8.20 6.38 27.57
C ASP A 279 -8.22 5.34 26.44
N PRO A 280 -7.09 5.16 25.72
CA PRO A 280 -7.05 4.26 24.58
C PRO A 280 -7.40 2.81 24.91
N LYS A 281 -7.05 2.31 26.11
CA LYS A 281 -7.27 0.91 26.47
C LYS A 281 -8.73 0.61 26.80
N ALA A 282 -9.41 1.53 27.47
CA ALA A 282 -10.85 1.47 27.67
C ALA A 282 -11.59 1.48 26.33
N GLN A 283 -11.21 2.37 25.41
CA GLN A 283 -11.83 2.45 24.07
C GLN A 283 -11.60 1.18 23.24
N GLN A 284 -10.38 0.62 23.29
CA GLN A 284 -10.08 -0.69 22.67
C GLN A 284 -11.02 -1.78 23.20
N LYS A 285 -11.22 -1.86 24.51
CA LYS A 285 -12.11 -2.86 25.11
C LYS A 285 -13.55 -2.67 24.63
N LEU A 286 -14.06 -1.44 24.66
CA LEU A 286 -15.42 -1.12 24.24
C LEU A 286 -15.68 -1.49 22.77
N LEU A 287 -14.77 -1.11 21.87
CA LEU A 287 -14.88 -1.47 20.46
C LEU A 287 -14.78 -2.99 20.24
N ASN A 288 -13.81 -3.65 20.90
CA ASN A 288 -13.66 -5.10 20.79
C ASN A 288 -14.92 -5.86 21.24
N ASP A 289 -15.53 -5.43 22.35
CA ASP A 289 -16.74 -6.06 22.87
C ASP A 289 -17.93 -5.87 21.92
N PHE A 290 -18.10 -4.67 21.36
CA PHE A 290 -19.11 -4.40 20.32
C PHE A 290 -18.91 -5.28 19.09
N VAL A 291 -17.69 -5.33 18.57
CA VAL A 291 -17.35 -6.08 17.34
C VAL A 291 -17.58 -7.57 17.52
N ARG A 292 -17.25 -8.15 18.68
CA ARG A 292 -17.56 -9.56 18.99
C ARG A 292 -19.06 -9.84 19.04
N ALA A 293 -19.82 -8.93 19.66
CA ALA A 293 -21.26 -9.11 19.77
C ALA A 293 -21.94 -9.02 18.39
N LEU A 294 -21.55 -8.05 17.56
CA LEU A 294 -22.05 -7.93 16.19
C LEU A 294 -21.64 -9.12 15.32
N ASP A 295 -20.37 -9.52 15.34
CA ASP A 295 -19.84 -10.65 14.56
C ASP A 295 -20.62 -11.94 14.84
N LYS A 296 -20.98 -12.20 16.10
CA LYS A 296 -21.80 -13.35 16.46
C LYS A 296 -23.15 -13.35 15.73
N GLU A 297 -23.87 -12.24 15.74
CA GLU A 297 -25.18 -12.14 15.08
C GLU A 297 -25.08 -12.18 13.55
N LEU A 298 -24.01 -11.61 12.98
CA LEU A 298 -23.77 -11.63 11.52
C LEU A 298 -23.36 -13.02 11.01
N ASN A 299 -22.59 -13.79 11.79
CA ASN A 299 -22.22 -15.16 11.44
C ASN A 299 -23.45 -16.07 11.30
N ASP A 300 -24.47 -15.91 12.15
CA ASP A 300 -25.73 -16.65 12.05
C ASP A 300 -26.50 -16.34 10.75
N LEU A 301 -26.19 -15.20 10.10
CA LEU A 301 -26.74 -14.79 8.81
C LEU A 301 -25.80 -15.06 7.62
N ASN A 302 -24.61 -15.63 7.84
CA ASN A 302 -23.56 -15.76 6.83
C ASN A 302 -23.19 -14.41 6.17
N VAL A 303 -23.11 -13.36 6.99
CA VAL A 303 -22.72 -12.00 6.59
C VAL A 303 -21.31 -11.71 7.09
N GLU A 304 -20.47 -11.16 6.21
CA GLU A 304 -19.10 -10.79 6.57
C GLU A 304 -19.03 -9.50 7.40
N LEU A 305 -18.05 -9.40 8.29
CA LEU A 305 -17.78 -8.19 9.07
C LEU A 305 -16.43 -7.58 8.67
N SER A 306 -16.44 -6.31 8.31
CA SER A 306 -15.24 -5.50 8.04
C SER A 306 -15.22 -4.26 8.93
N LEU A 307 -14.03 -3.72 9.16
CA LEU A 307 -13.86 -2.41 9.80
C LEU A 307 -12.96 -1.52 8.95
N ALA A 308 -13.38 -0.27 8.73
CA ALA A 308 -12.47 0.81 8.40
C ALA A 308 -11.81 1.29 9.70
N VAL A 309 -10.48 1.27 9.75
CA VAL A 309 -9.70 1.63 10.93
C VAL A 309 -8.64 2.67 10.58
N PRO A 310 -8.35 3.62 11.47
CA PRO A 310 -7.26 4.55 11.25
C PRO A 310 -5.92 3.78 11.20
N PRO A 311 -4.88 4.33 10.55
CA PRO A 311 -3.60 3.66 10.50
C PRO A 311 -2.91 3.71 11.88
N PRO A 312 -2.11 2.70 12.28
CA PRO A 312 -1.48 2.68 13.61
C PRO A 312 -0.56 3.88 13.92
N ASN A 313 -0.03 4.53 12.88
CA ASN A 313 0.78 5.75 12.97
C ASN A 313 -0.05 7.06 12.98
N SER A 314 -1.39 6.99 12.99
CA SER A 314 -2.25 8.12 13.29
C SER A 314 -2.24 8.47 14.78
N ASP A 315 -2.92 9.54 15.14
CA ASP A 315 -3.07 9.91 16.55
C ASP A 315 -4.13 9.10 17.31
N TYR A 316 -4.97 8.32 16.61
CA TYR A 316 -6.05 7.54 17.21
C TYR A 316 -5.53 6.21 17.78
N LYS A 317 -5.55 6.06 19.11
CA LYS A 317 -4.99 4.87 19.78
C LYS A 317 -6.04 3.90 20.32
N GLY A 318 -7.33 4.13 20.06
CA GLY A 318 -8.45 3.32 20.55
C GLY A 318 -8.68 1.98 19.85
N TYR A 319 -7.75 1.51 19.00
CA TYR A 319 -7.95 0.35 18.13
C TYR A 319 -6.95 -0.77 18.44
N ASP A 320 -7.45 -1.95 18.81
CA ASP A 320 -6.65 -3.16 19.04
C ASP A 320 -6.63 -4.00 17.76
N TYR A 321 -5.75 -3.64 16.83
CA TYR A 321 -5.72 -4.20 15.48
C TYR A 321 -5.64 -5.73 15.43
N LYS A 322 -4.85 -6.35 16.33
CA LYS A 322 -4.72 -7.81 16.37
C LYS A 322 -6.03 -8.47 16.77
N THR A 323 -6.67 -7.94 17.81
CA THR A 323 -7.95 -8.45 18.28
C THR A 323 -9.04 -8.24 17.24
N LEU A 324 -9.16 -7.03 16.70
CA LEU A 324 -10.16 -6.73 15.65
C LEU A 324 -10.00 -7.63 14.42
N ALA A 325 -8.78 -7.83 13.93
CA ALA A 325 -8.51 -8.71 12.78
C ALA A 325 -8.74 -10.20 13.07
N SER A 326 -8.75 -10.60 14.35
CA SER A 326 -9.09 -11.97 14.76
C SER A 326 -10.59 -12.25 14.80
N ILE A 327 -11.41 -11.19 14.83
CA ILE A 327 -12.87 -11.26 14.83
C ILE A 327 -13.40 -11.02 13.41
N ALA A 328 -13.03 -9.89 12.82
CA ALA A 328 -13.52 -9.46 11.50
C ALA A 328 -12.88 -10.24 10.33
N ASP A 329 -13.56 -10.25 9.19
CA ASP A 329 -13.10 -10.82 7.92
C ASP A 329 -11.93 -10.05 7.31
N ASP A 330 -11.93 -8.73 7.46
CA ASP A 330 -10.81 -7.85 7.09
C ASP A 330 -10.87 -6.49 7.79
N LEU A 331 -9.73 -5.82 7.80
CA LEU A 331 -9.56 -4.43 8.19
C LEU A 331 -9.18 -3.61 6.96
N VAL A 332 -9.97 -2.59 6.65
CA VAL A 332 -9.61 -1.52 5.73
C VAL A 332 -8.78 -0.50 6.51
N VAL A 333 -7.47 -0.47 6.27
CA VAL A 333 -6.60 0.54 6.92
C VAL A 333 -6.65 1.84 6.15
N MET A 334 -7.14 2.89 6.80
CA MET A 334 -7.31 4.24 6.26
C MET A 334 -5.97 4.99 6.17
N ALA A 335 -4.99 4.46 5.42
CA ALA A 335 -3.64 5.03 5.29
C ALA A 335 -3.60 6.29 4.39
N HIS A 336 -4.35 7.31 4.78
CA HIS A 336 -4.49 8.61 4.12
C HIS A 336 -4.69 9.73 5.16
N ASP A 337 -4.78 10.98 4.69
CA ASP A 337 -4.85 12.19 5.51
C ASP A 337 -3.57 12.44 6.33
N TYR A 338 -2.40 12.07 5.81
CA TYR A 338 -1.10 12.40 6.44
C TYR A 338 -0.65 13.83 6.16
N ASN A 339 -1.25 14.49 5.18
CA ASN A 339 -0.95 15.88 4.87
C ASN A 339 -1.45 16.82 5.99
N PRO A 340 -0.78 17.96 6.24
CA PRO A 340 -1.19 18.89 7.29
C PRO A 340 -2.65 19.33 7.16
N LYS A 341 -3.36 19.43 8.30
CA LYS A 341 -4.74 19.94 8.34
C LYS A 341 -4.83 21.30 7.65
N GLY A 342 -5.85 21.48 6.81
CA GLY A 342 -6.05 22.70 6.03
C GLY A 342 -5.34 22.72 4.67
N THR A 343 -4.69 21.63 4.26
CA THR A 343 -4.27 21.45 2.86
C THR A 343 -5.52 21.46 1.97
N LEU A 344 -5.65 22.50 1.12
CA LEU A 344 -6.86 22.72 0.30
C LEU A 344 -6.82 21.93 -1.02
N ASP A 345 -5.63 21.72 -1.57
CA ASP A 345 -5.44 20.99 -2.83
C ASP A 345 -5.19 19.50 -2.55
N PRO A 346 -5.72 18.59 -3.39
CA PRO A 346 -5.41 17.18 -3.25
C PRO A 346 -3.92 16.94 -3.44
N LYS A 347 -3.33 16.26 -2.47
CA LYS A 347 -1.90 15.96 -2.43
C LYS A 347 -1.69 14.48 -2.14
N PRO A 348 -0.90 13.77 -2.96
CA PRO A 348 -0.61 12.35 -2.74
C PRO A 348 -0.08 12.07 -1.34
N GLU A 349 -0.49 10.95 -0.77
CA GLU A 349 -0.06 10.55 0.56
C GLU A 349 1.41 10.10 0.51
N PRO A 350 2.25 10.38 1.51
CA PRO A 350 3.65 9.95 1.47
C PRO A 350 3.78 8.41 1.53
N ASN A 351 4.44 7.79 0.53
CA ASN A 351 4.65 6.33 0.49
C ASN A 351 5.30 5.80 1.78
N ALA A 352 6.26 6.52 2.35
CA ALA A 352 6.91 6.13 3.60
C ALA A 352 5.93 6.04 4.79
N LYS A 353 4.90 6.89 4.83
CA LYS A 353 3.88 6.87 5.89
C LYS A 353 2.89 5.74 5.72
N VAL A 354 2.51 5.44 4.47
CA VAL A 354 1.68 4.28 4.13
C VAL A 354 2.42 2.98 4.46
N GLU A 355 3.70 2.87 4.07
CA GLU A 355 4.53 1.72 4.37
C GLU A 355 4.74 1.51 5.88
N GLU A 356 4.99 2.59 6.63
CA GLU A 356 5.07 2.56 8.10
C GLU A 356 3.78 2.00 8.73
N ALA A 357 2.60 2.42 8.26
CA ALA A 357 1.32 1.91 8.75
C ALA A 357 1.17 0.39 8.53
N ILE A 358 1.51 -0.09 7.33
CA ILE A 358 1.49 -1.52 7.00
C ILE A 358 2.44 -2.30 7.92
N GLN A 359 3.68 -1.83 8.07
CA GLN A 359 4.67 -2.47 8.93
C GLN A 359 4.22 -2.53 10.40
N LEU A 360 3.58 -1.48 10.90
CA LEU A 360 3.06 -1.45 12.27
C LEU A 360 1.90 -2.43 12.47
N LEU A 361 1.00 -2.61 11.49
CA LEU A 361 -0.05 -3.64 11.54
C LEU A 361 0.54 -5.05 11.61
N LEU A 362 1.51 -5.35 10.73
CA LEU A 362 2.18 -6.65 10.72
C LEU A 362 2.93 -6.89 12.03
N LYS A 363 3.59 -5.86 12.58
CA LYS A 363 4.26 -5.93 13.89
C LYS A 363 3.28 -6.14 15.04
N ALA A 364 2.06 -5.59 14.95
CA ALA A 364 0.99 -5.84 15.92
C ALA A 364 0.46 -7.28 15.84
N GLY A 365 0.81 -8.04 14.80
CA GLY A 365 0.40 -9.43 14.60
C GLY A 365 -0.85 -9.60 13.76
N VAL A 366 -1.23 -8.59 12.97
CA VAL A 366 -2.30 -8.69 11.99
C VAL A 366 -1.81 -9.53 10.80
N ALA A 367 -2.59 -10.53 10.41
CA ALA A 367 -2.28 -11.35 9.24
C ALA A 367 -2.45 -10.53 7.96
N LYS A 368 -1.51 -10.64 7.01
CA LYS A 368 -1.50 -9.84 5.77
C LYS A 368 -2.76 -10.02 4.91
N ASP A 369 -3.33 -11.22 4.92
CA ASP A 369 -4.58 -11.61 4.26
C ASP A 369 -5.84 -11.11 4.97
N LYS A 370 -5.70 -10.39 6.10
CA LYS A 370 -6.77 -9.61 6.75
C LYS A 370 -6.69 -8.11 6.44
N ILE A 371 -5.66 -7.62 5.75
CA ILE A 371 -5.43 -6.18 5.54
C ILE A 371 -5.85 -5.78 4.13
N ILE A 372 -6.76 -4.82 4.04
CA ILE A 372 -7.09 -4.08 2.81
C ILE A 372 -6.52 -2.67 2.94
N LEU A 373 -5.67 -2.26 1.99
CA LEU A 373 -5.09 -0.90 2.00
C LEU A 373 -6.12 0.13 1.52
N GLY A 374 -6.51 1.08 2.37
CA GLY A 374 -7.35 2.23 2.00
C GLY A 374 -6.57 3.28 1.23
N ILE A 375 -7.05 3.64 0.03
CA ILE A 375 -6.44 4.61 -0.88
C ILE A 375 -7.46 5.71 -1.19
N SER A 376 -7.07 6.96 -0.94
CA SER A 376 -7.87 8.14 -1.25
C SER A 376 -7.70 8.57 -2.71
N LEU A 377 -8.64 8.22 -3.59
CA LEU A 377 -8.59 8.64 -4.99
C LEU A 377 -8.71 10.15 -5.18
N TRP A 378 -9.25 10.87 -4.20
CA TRP A 378 -9.24 12.33 -4.23
C TRP A 378 -7.82 12.87 -4.11
N SER A 379 -7.04 12.34 -3.17
CA SER A 379 -5.69 12.81 -2.87
C SER A 379 -4.64 12.34 -3.88
N GLU A 380 -4.89 11.20 -4.52
CA GLU A 380 -3.90 10.51 -5.35
C GLU A 380 -3.96 10.89 -6.84
N THR A 381 -2.91 10.52 -7.57
CA THR A 381 -2.83 10.54 -9.04
C THR A 381 -2.76 9.12 -9.57
N THR A 382 -2.90 8.90 -10.88
CA THR A 382 -2.76 7.56 -11.46
C THR A 382 -1.42 6.91 -11.16
N SER A 383 -0.34 7.70 -11.14
CA SER A 383 1.01 7.20 -10.79
C SER A 383 1.10 6.84 -9.32
N THR A 384 0.55 7.64 -8.42
CA THR A 384 0.71 7.38 -6.99
C THR A 384 -0.24 6.31 -6.48
N VAL A 385 -1.35 6.02 -7.19
CA VAL A 385 -2.15 4.80 -6.98
C VAL A 385 -1.35 3.55 -7.35
N ASP A 386 -0.58 3.57 -8.44
CA ASP A 386 0.34 2.48 -8.80
C ASP A 386 1.32 2.21 -7.65
N ASP A 387 1.98 3.24 -7.13
CA ASP A 387 2.86 3.13 -5.96
C ASP A 387 2.17 2.43 -4.77
N LYS A 388 0.94 2.83 -4.41
CA LYS A 388 0.20 2.24 -3.28
C LYS A 388 -0.10 0.77 -3.51
N LEU A 389 -0.50 0.41 -4.73
CA LEU A 389 -0.74 -0.97 -5.11
C LEU A 389 0.57 -1.77 -5.11
N GLY A 390 1.69 -1.16 -5.52
CA GLY A 390 3.04 -1.69 -5.36
C GLY A 390 3.36 -2.05 -3.91
N LEU A 391 3.08 -1.16 -2.94
CA LEU A 391 3.21 -1.49 -1.52
C LEU A 391 2.32 -2.67 -1.11
N ALA A 392 1.05 -2.65 -1.51
CA ALA A 392 0.13 -3.72 -1.15
C ALA A 392 0.56 -5.09 -1.72
N LYS A 393 1.08 -5.13 -2.95
CA LYS A 393 1.71 -6.32 -3.56
C LYS A 393 2.93 -6.77 -2.76
N ARG A 394 3.85 -5.84 -2.49
CA ARG A 394 5.12 -6.07 -1.78
C ARG A 394 4.92 -6.71 -0.41
N TYR A 395 3.94 -6.24 0.36
CA TYR A 395 3.61 -6.78 1.68
C TYR A 395 2.62 -7.95 1.63
N GLY A 396 2.12 -8.27 0.44
CA GLY A 396 1.22 -9.38 0.21
C GLY A 396 -0.12 -9.25 0.91
N LEU A 397 -0.67 -8.04 0.91
CA LEU A 397 -1.95 -7.72 1.56
C LEU A 397 -3.13 -8.42 0.87
N LYS A 398 -4.28 -8.54 1.56
CA LYS A 398 -5.54 -9.08 1.01
C LYS A 398 -5.98 -8.33 -0.24
N GLY A 399 -5.86 -7.00 -0.19
CA GLY A 399 -6.51 -6.14 -1.16
C GLY A 399 -6.22 -4.66 -1.00
N ALA A 400 -6.94 -3.87 -1.79
CA ALA A 400 -6.98 -2.42 -1.71
C ALA A 400 -8.43 -1.94 -1.75
N SER A 401 -8.67 -0.79 -1.14
CA SER A 401 -9.97 -0.13 -1.21
C SER A 401 -9.83 1.32 -1.64
N PHE A 402 -10.86 1.84 -2.31
CA PHE A 402 -10.81 3.13 -2.94
C PHE A 402 -11.86 4.05 -2.32
N TRP A 403 -11.38 5.06 -1.60
CA TRP A 403 -12.15 6.20 -1.11
C TRP A 403 -12.02 7.35 -2.12
N ARG A 404 -12.97 7.58 -3.00
CA ARG A 404 -14.25 6.87 -3.15
C ARG A 404 -14.65 6.79 -4.61
N LEU A 405 -15.71 6.04 -4.88
CA LEU A 405 -16.13 5.69 -6.24
C LEU A 405 -16.39 6.92 -7.15
N SER A 406 -16.81 8.06 -6.59
CA SER A 406 -17.00 9.30 -7.37
C SER A 406 -15.74 9.79 -8.09
N PHE A 407 -14.55 9.40 -7.62
CA PHE A 407 -13.26 9.74 -8.25
C PHE A 407 -12.70 8.61 -9.10
N TYR A 408 -13.34 7.44 -9.12
CA TYR A 408 -12.94 6.29 -9.92
C TYR A 408 -13.34 6.50 -11.40
N GLY A 409 -12.52 7.26 -12.12
CA GLY A 409 -12.63 7.50 -13.55
C GLY A 409 -11.87 6.47 -14.41
N PRO A 410 -12.00 6.53 -15.75
CA PRO A 410 -11.31 5.62 -16.67
C PRO A 410 -9.79 5.61 -16.52
N GLU A 411 -9.18 6.76 -16.19
CA GLU A 411 -7.73 6.86 -16.01
C GLU A 411 -7.24 6.09 -14.79
N PHE A 412 -7.96 6.18 -13.66
CA PHE A 412 -7.67 5.38 -12.48
C PHE A 412 -7.92 3.90 -12.72
N ALA A 413 -9.02 3.54 -13.40
CA ALA A 413 -9.30 2.16 -13.76
C ALA A 413 -8.13 1.55 -14.56
N ASN A 414 -7.71 2.22 -15.64
CA ASN A 414 -6.58 1.79 -16.46
C ASN A 414 -5.26 1.73 -15.68
N ALA A 415 -5.04 2.60 -14.70
CA ALA A 415 -3.85 2.56 -13.85
C ALA A 415 -3.87 1.34 -12.93
N ILE A 416 -5.00 1.08 -12.29
CA ILE A 416 -5.19 -0.05 -11.36
C ILE A 416 -5.08 -1.38 -12.11
N ASP A 417 -5.75 -1.52 -13.25
CA ASP A 417 -5.78 -2.74 -14.06
C ASP A 417 -4.41 -3.13 -14.62
N LYS A 418 -3.45 -2.20 -14.70
CA LYS A 418 -2.06 -2.51 -15.09
C LYS A 418 -1.29 -3.24 -13.99
N VAL A 419 -1.69 -3.07 -12.74
CA VAL A 419 -0.90 -3.42 -11.55
C VAL A 419 -1.47 -4.64 -10.85
N VAL A 420 -2.79 -4.76 -10.84
CA VAL A 420 -3.52 -5.81 -10.14
C VAL A 420 -4.58 -6.47 -11.03
N GLU A 421 -5.00 -7.65 -10.62
CA GLU A 421 -6.16 -8.36 -11.18
C GLU A 421 -7.19 -8.52 -10.07
N ARG A 422 -8.46 -8.50 -10.41
CA ARG A 422 -9.52 -8.70 -9.42
C ARG A 422 -9.58 -10.18 -9.01
N VAL A 423 -9.94 -10.50 -7.76
CA VAL A 423 -10.09 -11.92 -7.35
C VAL A 423 -11.21 -12.60 -8.13
N GLY A 424 -12.35 -11.92 -8.32
CA GLY A 424 -13.51 -12.42 -9.04
C GLY A 424 -13.43 -12.37 -10.58
N GLU A 425 -12.28 -12.06 -11.18
CA GLU A 425 -12.08 -12.22 -12.63
C GLU A 425 -11.70 -13.69 -12.94
N SER A 426 -12.61 -14.41 -13.60
CA SER A 426 -12.27 -15.67 -14.28
C SER A 426 -11.40 -15.37 -15.51
N GLN A 427 -10.30 -16.08 -15.66
CA GLN A 427 -9.47 -16.05 -16.88
C GLN A 427 -10.18 -16.70 -18.06
#